data_AF-A0A2N1PG94-F1
#
_entry.id   AF-A0A2N1PG94-F1
#
_cell.length_a   1.000
_cell.length_b   1.000
_cell.length_c   1.000
_cell.angle_alpha   90.00
_cell.angle_beta   90.00
_cell.angle_gamma   90.00
#
_symmetry.space_group_name_H-M   'P 1'
#
loop_
_entity.id
_entity.type
_entity.pdbx_description
1 polymer ?
#
loop_
_entity_poly.entity_id
_entity_poly.type
_entity_poly.pdbx_seq_one_letter_code
_entity_poly.pdbx_strand_id
1 'polypeptide(L)'
;SGETIEIPVKASFREGLSVSEFFISTHGARKGSTDTALKTAESGYLTRRLVDVSQDVIADQEDCGTEKGLLMEAVKDNDGKDTVSLYDRIIGRYTSSKVIHPETKAVILEANKLITNEIGEEIVAAGVTAVEIRSVLTCNSVNGVCKFCYGRNLATNKSVEVGEAVGVIAAQSIGEPGTQLTMRTFHTGGVASASDITAGLPRIQELFEARKPKGQAVITEVSGKVKSIENPKTGFIVTVLSDQMKDGEPKEYKYALDSSAQLIVKKNQLVKAGDRLNKGSIHPKELLRVSSAEAVQKYIVEEVQKVYRSQGVEIGDKHIEIIVRQMLRKITIIYEGDTELLPGSKVSIAEFKAANKKAYANRQRLAVGQPELLGITRASLQSDSFLSAASFQETTRILTDAAIHGKTDELHGLKENVIIGGLIPAGTGILKEKFFHYEKPLLDEEELDLV
;
A
#
# COMPACT_ATOMS: atom_id res chain seq x y z
N SER A 1 -17.86 6.28 27.15
CA SER A 1 -17.69 4.84 26.85
C SER A 1 -18.14 4.46 25.45
N GLY A 2 -18.96 5.26 24.74
CA GLY A 2 -19.50 4.83 23.43
C GLY A 2 -20.59 3.76 23.56
N GLU A 3 -20.98 3.42 24.78
CA GLU A 3 -22.10 2.55 25.08
C GLU A 3 -23.41 3.27 24.82
N THR A 4 -24.40 2.50 24.40
CA THR A 4 -25.78 2.97 24.24
C THR A 4 -26.38 3.28 25.60
N ILE A 5 -26.97 4.46 25.73
CA ILE A 5 -27.69 4.87 26.93
C ILE A 5 -29.02 4.10 26.99
N GLU A 6 -29.36 3.55 28.16
CA GLU A 6 -30.56 2.72 28.34
C GLU A 6 -31.88 3.48 28.15
N ILE A 7 -31.88 4.80 28.40
CA ILE A 7 -33.05 5.67 28.25
C ILE A 7 -33.10 6.19 26.80
N PRO A 8 -34.07 5.74 25.97
CA PRO A 8 -34.19 6.20 24.60
C PRO A 8 -34.87 7.58 24.52
N VAL A 9 -34.53 8.34 23.49
CA VAL A 9 -35.29 9.53 23.07
C VAL A 9 -36.54 9.06 22.32
N LYS A 10 -37.73 9.40 22.82
CA LYS A 10 -39.01 8.95 22.25
C LYS A 10 -39.61 9.98 21.29
N ALA A 11 -39.37 11.26 21.55
CA ALA A 11 -39.91 12.35 20.76
C ALA A 11 -39.14 12.56 19.45
N SER A 12 -39.87 12.92 18.38
CA SER A 12 -39.26 13.36 17.13
C SER A 12 -38.96 14.87 17.14
N PHE A 13 -38.08 15.35 16.24
CA PHE A 13 -37.82 16.79 16.11
C PHE A 13 -39.08 17.62 15.78
N ARG A 14 -40.10 17.01 15.18
CA ARG A 14 -41.38 17.67 14.90
C ARG A 14 -42.22 17.87 16.16
N GLU A 15 -42.19 16.90 17.07
CA GLU A 15 -42.93 16.94 18.35
C GLU A 15 -42.20 17.77 19.41
N GLY A 16 -40.88 17.94 19.24
CA GLY A 16 -40.02 18.65 20.17
C GLY A 16 -39.46 17.72 21.25
N LEU A 17 -38.20 17.92 21.62
CA LEU A 17 -37.55 17.13 22.67
C LEU A 17 -37.82 17.72 24.06
N SER A 18 -38.03 16.87 25.05
CA SER A 18 -37.99 17.29 26.46
C SER A 18 -36.57 17.71 26.88
N VAL A 19 -36.45 18.47 27.97
CA VAL A 19 -35.15 18.97 28.46
C VAL A 19 -34.16 17.81 28.73
N SER A 20 -34.65 16.71 29.31
CA SER A 20 -33.83 15.52 29.57
C SER A 20 -33.38 14.83 28.28
N GLU A 21 -34.28 14.64 27.31
CA GLU A 21 -33.95 14.05 26.01
C GLU A 21 -32.96 14.91 25.22
N PHE A 22 -33.16 16.23 25.24
CA PHE A 22 -32.21 17.17 24.63
C PHE A 22 -30.84 17.05 25.29
N PHE A 23 -30.77 17.06 26.63
CA PHE A 23 -29.51 16.92 27.37
C PHE A 23 -28.79 15.59 27.07
N ILE A 24 -29.52 14.48 26.95
CA ILE A 24 -28.96 13.19 26.55
C ILE A 24 -28.33 13.28 25.15
N SER A 25 -29.03 13.90 24.18
CA SER A 25 -28.51 14.06 22.81
C SER A 25 -27.23 14.91 22.73
N THR A 26 -27.05 15.88 23.64
CA THR A 26 -25.87 16.77 23.62
C THR A 26 -24.57 16.01 23.83
N HIS A 27 -24.58 14.88 24.56
CA HIS A 27 -23.39 14.07 24.79
C HIS A 27 -22.85 13.48 23.48
N GLY A 28 -23.73 12.93 22.65
CA GLY A 28 -23.40 12.42 21.32
C GLY A 28 -22.93 13.52 20.37
N ALA A 29 -23.66 14.64 20.34
CA ALA A 29 -23.32 15.79 19.50
C ALA A 29 -21.96 16.41 19.85
N ARG A 30 -21.65 16.57 21.15
CA ARG A 30 -20.38 17.09 21.64
C ARG A 30 -19.23 16.13 21.31
N LYS A 31 -19.43 14.83 21.51
CA LYS A 31 -18.44 13.82 21.13
C LYS A 31 -18.19 13.87 19.61
N GLY A 32 -19.23 13.87 18.78
CA GLY A 32 -19.11 13.94 17.33
C GLY A 32 -18.37 15.19 16.84
N SER A 33 -18.67 16.35 17.42
CA SER A 33 -17.99 17.61 17.10
C SER A 33 -16.51 17.59 17.50
N THR A 34 -16.20 17.03 18.68
CA THR A 34 -14.83 16.93 19.19
C THR A 34 -14.00 15.94 18.37
N ASP A 35 -14.57 14.78 18.06
CA ASP A 35 -13.95 13.76 17.21
C ASP A 35 -13.68 14.31 15.81
N THR A 36 -14.61 15.08 15.23
CA THR A 36 -14.42 15.70 13.92
C THR A 36 -13.24 16.67 13.96
N ALA A 37 -13.17 17.54 14.98
CA ALA A 37 -12.09 18.51 15.11
C ALA A 37 -10.71 17.84 15.28
N LEU A 38 -10.62 16.79 16.09
CA LEU A 38 -9.35 16.09 16.35
C LEU A 38 -8.93 15.17 15.18
N LYS A 39 -9.85 14.36 14.65
CA LYS A 39 -9.54 13.36 13.62
C LYS A 39 -9.27 13.98 12.25
N THR A 40 -9.79 15.17 11.97
CA THR A 40 -9.45 15.90 10.73
C THR A 40 -7.96 16.19 10.65
N ALA A 41 -7.32 16.56 11.77
CA ALA A 41 -5.88 16.79 11.82
C ALA A 41 -5.09 15.49 11.56
N GLU A 42 -5.53 14.37 12.13
CA GLU A 42 -4.89 13.06 11.90
C GLU A 42 -5.01 12.60 10.45
N SER A 43 -6.14 12.86 9.81
CA SER A 43 -6.36 12.56 8.39
C SER A 43 -5.49 13.44 7.49
N GLY A 44 -5.48 14.76 7.71
CA GLY A 44 -4.62 15.67 6.96
C GLY A 44 -3.13 15.32 7.11
N TYR A 45 -2.71 14.91 8.31
CA TYR A 45 -1.36 14.43 8.56
C TYR A 45 -1.05 13.08 7.88
N LEU A 46 -2.04 12.19 7.72
CA LEU A 46 -1.88 11.00 6.87
C LEU A 46 -1.68 11.39 5.40
N THR A 47 -2.49 12.31 4.86
CA THR A 47 -2.35 12.78 3.47
C THR A 47 -0.97 13.37 3.23
N ARG A 48 -0.47 14.19 4.15
CA ARG A 48 0.90 14.72 4.08
C ARG A 48 1.94 13.60 3.98
N ARG A 49 1.88 12.60 4.86
CA ARG A 49 2.80 11.44 4.83
C ARG A 49 2.71 10.63 3.54
N LEU A 50 1.50 10.48 2.99
CA LEU A 50 1.29 9.78 1.72
C LEU A 50 1.92 10.56 0.55
N VAL A 51 1.82 11.89 0.54
CA VAL A 51 2.49 12.72 -0.46
C VAL A 51 4.01 12.61 -0.30
N ASP A 52 4.52 12.72 0.93
CA ASP A 52 5.96 12.64 1.20
C ASP A 52 6.60 11.31 0.78
N VAL A 53 5.87 10.20 0.85
CA VAL A 53 6.39 8.87 0.42
C VAL A 53 6.30 8.65 -1.09
N SER A 54 5.40 9.33 -1.79
CA SER A 54 5.06 9.02 -3.19
C SER A 54 5.31 10.15 -4.17
N GLN A 55 5.67 11.35 -3.73
CA GLN A 55 5.94 12.52 -4.57
C GLN A 55 6.93 12.24 -5.71
N ASP A 56 7.94 11.41 -5.49
CA ASP A 56 8.98 11.14 -6.49
C ASP A 56 8.52 10.14 -7.56
N VAL A 57 7.30 9.60 -7.44
CA VAL A 57 6.75 8.61 -8.37
C VAL A 57 6.06 9.31 -9.54
N ILE A 58 6.76 9.39 -10.66
CA ILE A 58 6.26 9.92 -11.93
C ILE A 58 6.14 8.82 -13.00
N ALA A 59 5.33 9.07 -14.02
CA ALA A 59 5.30 8.24 -15.21
C ALA A 59 6.55 8.53 -16.08
N ASP A 60 7.58 7.69 -16.02
CA ASP A 60 8.91 8.01 -16.57
C ASP A 60 9.15 7.50 -18.00
N GLN A 61 8.56 6.35 -18.35
CA GLN A 61 8.75 5.71 -19.65
C GLN A 61 7.47 5.03 -20.13
N GLU A 62 7.41 4.63 -21.40
CA GLU A 62 6.24 3.94 -21.95
C GLU A 62 6.12 2.50 -21.46
N ASP A 63 7.20 1.71 -21.60
CA ASP A 63 7.25 0.32 -21.18
C ASP A 63 8.55 0.02 -20.41
N CYS A 64 8.42 -0.66 -19.26
CA CYS A 64 9.55 -1.15 -18.47
C CYS A 64 10.03 -2.56 -18.89
N GLY A 65 9.37 -3.20 -19.86
CA GLY A 65 9.71 -4.53 -20.36
C GLY A 65 9.51 -5.66 -19.34
N THR A 66 8.70 -5.44 -18.30
CA THR A 66 8.40 -6.50 -17.33
C THR A 66 7.38 -7.48 -17.93
N GLU A 67 7.71 -8.77 -17.90
CA GLU A 67 6.78 -9.85 -18.24
C GLU A 67 5.97 -10.32 -17.01
N LYS A 68 6.32 -9.82 -15.82
CA LYS A 68 5.66 -10.18 -14.57
C LYS A 68 4.30 -9.50 -14.46
N GLY A 69 3.25 -10.31 -14.41
CA GLY A 69 1.91 -9.86 -14.08
C GLY A 69 1.54 -10.11 -12.63
N LEU A 70 0.45 -9.47 -12.20
CA LEU A 70 -0.25 -9.76 -10.96
C LEU A 70 -1.58 -10.42 -11.30
N LEU A 71 -1.85 -11.56 -10.67
CA LEU A 71 -3.12 -12.27 -10.84
C LEU A 71 -4.20 -11.59 -9.98
N MET A 72 -5.17 -10.98 -10.66
CA MET A 72 -6.26 -10.24 -10.06
C MET A 72 -7.53 -11.08 -10.04
N GLU A 73 -8.19 -11.08 -8.89
CA GLU A 73 -9.41 -11.83 -8.58
C GLU A 73 -10.42 -10.88 -7.92
N ALA A 74 -11.69 -11.27 -7.92
CA ALA A 74 -12.70 -10.54 -7.14
C ALA A 74 -12.37 -10.60 -5.64
N VAL A 75 -12.49 -9.48 -4.94
CA VAL A 75 -12.23 -9.43 -3.49
C VAL A 75 -13.49 -9.87 -2.77
N LYS A 76 -13.42 -11.03 -2.11
CA LYS A 76 -14.52 -11.57 -1.32
C LYS A 76 -14.41 -11.17 0.15
N ASP A 77 -15.54 -10.87 0.74
CA ASP A 77 -15.65 -10.71 2.19
C ASP A 77 -15.72 -12.08 2.88
N ASN A 78 -15.61 -12.09 4.22
CA ASN A 78 -15.72 -13.30 5.04
C ASN A 78 -17.04 -14.05 4.85
N ASP A 79 -18.09 -13.35 4.40
CA ASP A 79 -19.42 -13.90 4.11
C ASP A 79 -19.57 -14.40 2.66
N GLY A 80 -18.49 -14.37 1.87
CA GLY A 80 -18.48 -14.86 0.48
C GLY A 80 -19.15 -13.94 -0.53
N LYS A 81 -19.61 -12.75 -0.11
CA LYS A 81 -20.06 -11.69 -1.02
C LYS A 81 -18.86 -10.96 -1.63
N ASP A 82 -18.95 -10.66 -2.92
CA ASP A 82 -17.95 -9.87 -3.61
C ASP A 82 -18.05 -8.41 -3.14
N THR A 83 -17.03 -7.94 -2.41
CA THR A 83 -16.89 -6.53 -2.01
C THR A 83 -16.45 -5.68 -3.19
N VAL A 84 -15.59 -6.23 -4.05
CA VAL A 84 -15.11 -5.60 -5.27
C VAL A 84 -15.19 -6.59 -6.41
N SER A 85 -15.90 -6.20 -7.46
CA SER A 85 -16.05 -7.02 -8.67
C SER A 85 -14.73 -7.15 -9.41
N LEU A 86 -14.56 -8.22 -10.19
CA LEU A 86 -13.38 -8.35 -11.07
C LEU A 86 -13.33 -7.21 -12.09
N TYR A 87 -14.48 -6.79 -12.61
CA TYR A 87 -14.63 -5.70 -13.57
C TYR A 87 -13.94 -4.42 -13.09
N ASP A 88 -14.31 -3.94 -11.89
CA ASP A 88 -13.78 -2.68 -11.34
C ASP A 88 -12.26 -2.71 -11.14
N ARG A 89 -11.67 -3.90 -10.95
CA ARG A 89 -10.23 -4.07 -10.73
C ARG A 89 -9.42 -4.09 -12.04
N ILE A 90 -9.99 -4.58 -13.13
CA ILE A 90 -9.28 -4.79 -14.40
C ILE A 90 -9.40 -3.61 -15.36
N ILE A 91 -10.46 -2.79 -15.25
CA ILE A 91 -10.70 -1.68 -16.18
C ILE A 91 -9.52 -0.70 -16.22
N GLY A 92 -9.12 -0.34 -17.43
CA GLY A 92 -8.05 0.63 -17.66
C GLY A 92 -6.66 0.12 -17.24
N ARG A 93 -6.48 -1.19 -17.11
CA ARG A 93 -5.17 -1.86 -16.95
C ARG A 93 -4.74 -2.53 -18.25
N TYR A 94 -3.45 -2.84 -18.33
CA TYR A 94 -2.91 -3.64 -19.42
C TYR A 94 -2.81 -5.11 -19.00
N THR A 95 -3.05 -6.03 -19.92
CA THR A 95 -2.84 -7.47 -19.71
C THR A 95 -1.35 -7.83 -19.72
N SER A 96 -0.95 -8.77 -18.86
CA SER A 96 0.40 -9.35 -18.91
C SER A 96 0.43 -10.58 -19.81
N SER A 97 -0.59 -11.44 -19.70
CA SER A 97 -0.76 -12.64 -20.51
C SER A 97 -2.06 -12.60 -21.31
N LYS A 98 -2.20 -13.50 -22.29
CA LYS A 98 -3.38 -13.58 -23.16
C LYS A 98 -4.59 -14.04 -22.34
N VAL A 99 -5.72 -13.34 -22.47
CA VAL A 99 -6.98 -13.72 -21.84
C VAL A 99 -7.75 -14.63 -22.79
N ILE A 100 -8.02 -15.85 -22.34
CA ILE A 100 -8.67 -16.90 -23.13
C ILE A 100 -10.02 -17.20 -22.50
N HIS A 101 -11.04 -17.32 -23.35
CA HIS A 101 -12.36 -17.76 -22.90
C HIS A 101 -12.31 -19.21 -22.38
N PRO A 102 -12.84 -19.52 -21.17
CA PRO A 102 -12.74 -20.85 -20.57
C PRO A 102 -13.35 -21.97 -21.42
N GLU A 103 -14.53 -21.72 -22.00
CA GLU A 103 -15.28 -22.70 -22.79
C GLU A 103 -14.88 -22.76 -24.27
N THR A 104 -14.86 -21.61 -24.96
CA THR A 104 -14.63 -21.56 -26.42
C THR A 104 -13.17 -21.62 -26.82
N LYS A 105 -12.24 -21.43 -25.86
CA LYS A 105 -10.79 -21.27 -26.09
C LYS A 105 -10.41 -20.15 -27.06
N ALA A 106 -11.35 -19.26 -27.40
CA ALA A 106 -11.07 -18.08 -28.19
C ALA A 106 -10.23 -17.08 -27.38
N VAL A 107 -9.29 -16.42 -28.03
CA VAL A 107 -8.50 -15.35 -27.42
C VAL A 107 -9.34 -14.08 -27.42
N ILE A 108 -9.71 -13.61 -26.22
CA ILE A 108 -10.49 -12.37 -26.04
C ILE A 108 -9.54 -11.17 -26.19
N LEU A 109 -8.39 -11.23 -25.51
CA LEU A 109 -7.42 -10.14 -25.51
C LEU A 109 -5.99 -10.68 -25.54
N GLU A 110 -5.15 -10.08 -26.39
CA GLU A 110 -3.71 -10.38 -26.43
C GLU A 110 -2.96 -9.75 -25.25
N ALA A 111 -1.71 -10.16 -25.04
CA ALA A 111 -0.84 -9.57 -24.03
C ALA A 111 -0.51 -8.10 -24.39
N ASN A 112 -0.25 -7.28 -23.35
CA ASN A 112 0.08 -5.85 -23.47
C ASN A 112 -0.99 -4.99 -24.16
N LYS A 113 -2.27 -5.38 -24.10
CA LYS A 113 -3.38 -4.55 -24.58
C LYS A 113 -4.15 -3.94 -23.42
N LEU A 114 -4.65 -2.72 -23.63
CA LEU A 114 -5.46 -1.99 -22.67
C LEU A 114 -6.86 -2.62 -22.57
N ILE A 115 -7.32 -2.86 -21.36
CA ILE A 115 -8.69 -3.31 -21.07
C ILE A 115 -9.59 -2.09 -21.10
N THR A 116 -10.36 -1.93 -22.18
CA THR A 116 -11.44 -0.95 -22.31
C THR A 116 -12.71 -1.44 -21.60
N ASN A 117 -13.70 -0.57 -21.44
CA ASN A 117 -14.96 -0.95 -20.78
C ASN A 117 -15.66 -2.10 -21.51
N GLU A 118 -15.72 -2.05 -22.85
CA GLU A 118 -16.33 -3.09 -23.70
C GLU A 118 -15.63 -4.45 -23.52
N ILE A 119 -14.30 -4.48 -23.57
CA ILE A 119 -13.52 -5.71 -23.38
C ILE A 119 -13.66 -6.22 -21.94
N GLY A 120 -13.74 -5.31 -20.96
CA GLY A 120 -13.97 -5.67 -19.56
C GLY A 120 -15.30 -6.39 -19.34
N GLU A 121 -16.38 -5.92 -19.97
CA GLU A 121 -17.68 -6.57 -19.95
C GLU A 121 -17.64 -7.94 -20.64
N GLU A 122 -16.95 -8.06 -21.77
CA GLU A 122 -16.75 -9.33 -22.49
C GLU A 122 -16.02 -10.37 -21.62
N ILE A 123 -14.98 -9.97 -20.90
CA ILE A 123 -14.21 -10.84 -20.00
C ILE A 123 -15.11 -11.38 -18.86
N VAL A 124 -15.97 -10.54 -18.31
CA VAL A 124 -16.87 -10.93 -17.22
C VAL A 124 -18.02 -11.80 -17.74
N ALA A 125 -18.57 -11.48 -18.91
CA ALA A 125 -19.59 -12.28 -19.58
C ALA A 125 -19.07 -13.68 -19.96
N ALA A 126 -17.79 -13.79 -20.31
CA ALA A 126 -17.10 -15.06 -20.57
C ALA A 126 -16.88 -15.93 -19.31
N GLY A 127 -17.22 -15.42 -18.12
CA GLY A 127 -17.09 -16.18 -16.86
C GLY A 127 -15.65 -16.36 -16.38
N VAL A 128 -14.71 -15.49 -16.81
CA VAL A 128 -13.31 -15.54 -16.36
C VAL A 128 -13.22 -15.11 -14.90
N THR A 129 -12.61 -15.94 -14.05
CA THR A 129 -12.51 -15.69 -12.59
C THR A 129 -11.27 -14.91 -12.18
N ALA A 130 -10.19 -15.01 -12.97
CA ALA A 130 -8.91 -14.37 -12.68
C ALA A 130 -8.25 -13.89 -13.97
N VAL A 131 -7.65 -12.70 -13.92
CA VAL A 131 -6.94 -12.10 -15.06
C VAL A 131 -5.56 -11.65 -14.58
N GLU A 132 -4.54 -11.97 -15.36
CA GLU A 132 -3.18 -11.53 -15.09
C GLU A 132 -2.92 -10.17 -15.75
N ILE A 133 -2.80 -9.13 -14.93
CA ILE A 133 -2.59 -7.74 -15.39
C ILE A 133 -1.18 -7.26 -15.10
N ARG A 134 -0.75 -6.24 -15.82
CA ARG A 134 0.40 -5.43 -15.44
C ARG A 134 -0.02 -4.49 -14.31
N SER A 135 0.75 -4.50 -13.23
CA SER A 135 0.51 -3.69 -12.04
C SER A 135 1.68 -2.76 -11.77
N VAL A 136 1.44 -1.72 -10.99
CA VAL A 136 2.51 -0.83 -10.52
C VAL A 136 3.52 -1.59 -9.66
N LEU A 137 3.07 -2.63 -8.95
CA LEU A 137 3.87 -3.46 -8.04
C LEU A 137 4.98 -4.24 -8.77
N THR A 138 4.75 -4.70 -10.00
CA THR A 138 5.69 -5.52 -10.78
C THR A 138 6.55 -4.72 -11.77
N CYS A 139 6.42 -3.39 -11.75
CA CYS A 139 7.11 -2.49 -12.66
C CYS A 139 8.61 -2.39 -12.35
N ASN A 140 9.44 -2.42 -13.40
CA ASN A 140 10.90 -2.37 -13.30
C ASN A 140 11.51 -0.96 -13.45
N SER A 141 10.71 0.08 -13.69
CA SER A 141 11.17 1.49 -13.69
C SER A 141 11.91 1.85 -12.39
N VAL A 142 12.99 2.62 -12.50
CA VAL A 142 13.90 2.96 -11.39
C VAL A 142 13.30 4.03 -10.49
N ASN A 143 12.99 5.21 -11.05
CA ASN A 143 12.51 6.38 -10.32
C ASN A 143 11.02 6.67 -10.57
N GLY A 144 10.26 5.69 -11.04
CA GLY A 144 8.87 5.91 -11.44
C GLY A 144 8.08 4.66 -11.79
N VAL A 145 7.10 4.85 -12.65
CA VAL A 145 6.22 3.79 -13.18
C VAL A 145 6.11 3.96 -14.68
N CYS A 146 6.13 2.86 -15.45
CA CYS A 146 5.86 2.97 -16.87
C CYS A 146 4.36 3.14 -17.18
N LYS A 147 4.06 3.70 -18.34
CA LYS A 147 2.69 3.90 -18.85
C LYS A 147 1.86 2.62 -18.83
N PHE A 148 2.44 1.48 -19.26
CA PHE A 148 1.71 0.20 -19.31
C PHE A 148 1.41 -0.41 -17.93
N CYS A 149 2.29 -0.24 -16.95
CA CYS A 149 2.06 -0.75 -15.59
C CYS A 149 1.03 0.10 -14.83
N TYR A 150 0.93 1.40 -15.12
CA TYR A 150 -0.08 2.28 -14.51
C TYR A 150 -1.45 2.18 -15.22
N GLY A 151 -1.44 2.19 -16.54
CA GLY A 151 -2.64 2.06 -17.38
C GLY A 151 -3.31 3.40 -17.71
N ARG A 152 -4.63 3.44 -17.53
CA ARG A 152 -5.50 4.61 -17.79
C ARG A 152 -5.43 5.61 -16.64
N ASN A 153 -5.30 6.90 -16.95
CA ASN A 153 -5.56 7.98 -16.00
C ASN A 153 -7.08 8.06 -15.74
N LEU A 154 -7.46 7.99 -14.46
CA LEU A 154 -8.88 7.98 -14.05
C LEU A 154 -9.55 9.34 -14.17
N ALA A 155 -8.79 10.44 -14.20
CA ALA A 155 -9.33 11.79 -14.37
C ALA A 155 -9.68 12.10 -15.83
N THR A 156 -8.82 11.69 -16.78
CA THR A 156 -8.99 12.01 -18.21
C THR A 156 -9.60 10.87 -19.02
N ASN A 157 -9.69 9.67 -18.45
CA ASN A 157 -10.07 8.42 -19.12
C ASN A 157 -9.21 8.05 -20.33
N LYS A 158 -8.02 8.64 -20.47
CA LYS A 158 -7.03 8.30 -21.49
C LYS A 158 -5.87 7.51 -20.87
N SER A 159 -5.03 6.90 -21.71
CA SER A 159 -3.76 6.33 -21.22
C SER A 159 -2.92 7.42 -20.55
N VAL A 160 -2.25 7.10 -19.45
CA VAL A 160 -1.34 8.04 -18.78
C VAL A 160 -0.25 8.54 -19.74
N GLU A 161 0.07 9.82 -19.66
CA GLU A 161 1.17 10.43 -20.41
C GLU A 161 2.48 10.38 -19.61
N VAL A 162 3.61 10.37 -20.32
CA VAL A 162 4.93 10.45 -19.69
C VAL A 162 5.06 11.83 -19.04
N GLY A 163 5.43 11.85 -17.76
CA GLY A 163 5.51 13.06 -16.94
C GLY A 163 4.40 13.26 -15.94
N GLU A 164 3.33 12.46 -16.00
CA GLU A 164 2.27 12.60 -15.02
C GLU A 164 2.77 12.24 -13.60
N ALA A 165 2.49 13.11 -12.64
CA ALA A 165 2.84 12.93 -11.23
C ALA A 165 1.86 11.95 -10.55
N VAL A 166 1.91 10.69 -10.97
CA VAL A 166 0.98 9.63 -10.53
C VAL A 166 1.02 9.39 -9.02
N GLY A 167 2.16 9.63 -8.38
CA GLY A 167 2.32 9.51 -6.93
C GLY A 167 1.53 10.53 -6.13
N VAL A 168 1.63 11.81 -6.49
CA VAL A 168 0.87 12.90 -5.85
C VAL A 168 -0.64 12.67 -6.03
N ILE A 169 -1.06 12.27 -7.23
CA ILE A 169 -2.46 11.92 -7.52
C ILE A 169 -2.91 10.77 -6.60
N ALA A 170 -2.11 9.70 -6.49
CA ALA A 170 -2.43 8.57 -5.63
C ALA A 170 -2.56 8.94 -4.16
N ALA A 171 -1.62 9.75 -3.64
CA ALA A 171 -1.67 10.20 -2.26
C ALA A 171 -2.94 11.02 -1.96
N GLN A 172 -3.32 11.92 -2.87
CA GLN A 172 -4.53 12.73 -2.74
C GLN A 172 -5.80 11.88 -2.83
N SER A 173 -5.86 10.96 -3.79
CA SER A 173 -7.01 10.05 -3.95
C SER A 173 -7.25 9.11 -2.76
N ILE A 174 -6.23 8.88 -1.93
CA ILE A 174 -6.36 8.13 -0.67
C ILE A 174 -6.67 9.07 0.50
N GLY A 175 -5.99 10.21 0.56
CA GLY A 175 -6.04 11.15 1.66
C GLY A 175 -7.35 11.94 1.75
N GLU A 176 -7.85 12.48 0.64
CA GLU A 176 -9.05 13.32 0.59
C GLU A 176 -10.31 12.58 1.04
N PRO A 177 -10.60 11.35 0.55
CA PRO A 177 -11.69 10.55 1.09
C PRO A 177 -11.46 10.19 2.56
N GLY A 178 -10.22 9.97 2.98
CA GLY A 178 -9.87 9.76 4.39
C GLY A 178 -10.33 10.90 5.29
N THR A 179 -10.19 12.15 4.83
CA THR A 179 -10.64 13.33 5.58
C THR A 179 -12.16 13.44 5.55
N GLN A 180 -12.79 13.13 4.41
CA GLN A 180 -14.25 13.08 4.30
C GLN A 180 -14.86 12.06 5.26
N LEU A 181 -14.26 10.87 5.40
CA LEU A 181 -14.71 9.85 6.35
C LEU A 181 -14.70 10.36 7.79
N THR A 182 -13.69 11.14 8.17
CA THR A 182 -13.62 11.76 9.51
C THR A 182 -14.61 12.90 9.71
N MET A 183 -15.11 13.53 8.64
CA MET A 183 -16.12 14.59 8.73
C MET A 183 -17.55 14.04 8.73
N ARG A 184 -17.82 12.93 8.03
CA ARG A 184 -19.16 12.31 7.98
C ARG A 184 -19.66 11.77 9.33
N THR A 185 -18.77 11.60 10.31
CA THR A 185 -19.12 11.16 11.68
C THR A 185 -19.97 12.17 12.45
N PHE A 186 -20.11 13.40 11.97
CA PHE A 186 -20.91 14.44 12.62
C PHE A 186 -22.39 14.05 12.78
N HIS A 187 -22.98 13.39 11.78
CA HIS A 187 -24.42 13.08 11.78
C HIS A 187 -24.78 11.77 12.48
N THR A 188 -23.80 10.90 12.75
CA THR A 188 -24.03 9.55 13.30
C THR A 188 -23.78 9.46 14.81
N GLY A 189 -23.11 10.44 15.42
CA GLY A 189 -22.73 10.43 16.83
C GLY A 189 -23.87 10.39 17.86
N GLY A 190 -25.13 10.56 17.43
CA GLY A 190 -26.32 10.49 18.28
C GLY A 190 -27.26 9.30 18.02
N VAL A 191 -26.96 8.44 17.03
CA VAL A 191 -27.86 7.36 16.61
C VAL A 191 -27.09 6.03 16.57
N ALA A 192 -27.52 5.07 17.39
CA ALA A 192 -26.85 3.76 17.55
C ALA A 192 -26.91 2.86 16.29
N SER A 193 -27.70 3.21 15.28
CA SER A 193 -27.91 2.40 14.06
C SER A 193 -26.86 2.61 12.98
N ALA A 194 -25.96 3.59 13.13
CA ALA A 194 -24.84 3.76 12.21
C ALA A 194 -23.68 2.90 12.66
N SER A 195 -23.38 1.84 11.90
CA SER A 195 -22.15 1.06 12.01
C SER A 195 -20.96 2.00 12.19
N ASP A 196 -20.08 1.71 13.16
CA ASP A 196 -19.05 2.61 13.67
C ASP A 196 -18.04 3.05 12.59
N ILE A 197 -18.39 4.12 11.86
CA ILE A 197 -17.60 4.79 10.80
C ILE A 197 -16.21 5.16 11.32
N THR A 198 -16.06 5.36 12.64
CA THR A 198 -14.82 5.82 13.25
C THR A 198 -13.70 4.80 13.28
N ALA A 199 -13.96 3.52 12.97
CA ALA A 199 -12.96 2.45 12.96
C ALA A 199 -12.09 2.41 11.68
N GLY A 200 -12.52 3.04 10.58
CA GLY A 200 -11.88 2.90 9.26
C GLY A 200 -10.50 3.55 9.16
N LEU A 201 -10.38 4.83 9.51
CA LEU A 201 -9.11 5.56 9.36
C LEU A 201 -7.98 5.01 10.26
N PRO A 202 -8.19 4.67 11.55
CA PRO A 202 -7.16 4.05 12.37
C PRO A 202 -6.63 2.75 11.77
N ARG A 203 -7.49 1.96 11.13
CA ARG A 203 -7.11 0.74 10.44
C ARG A 203 -6.25 1.01 9.19
N ILE A 204 -6.60 2.01 8.39
CA ILE A 204 -5.80 2.43 7.23
C ILE A 204 -4.41 2.91 7.67
N GLN A 205 -4.35 3.72 8.74
CA GLN A 205 -3.08 4.18 9.31
C GLN A 205 -2.24 3.02 9.84
N GLU A 206 -2.87 2.04 10.50
CA GLU A 206 -2.19 0.83 10.99
C GLU A 206 -1.55 0.02 9.86
N LEU A 207 -2.25 -0.13 8.73
CA LEU A 207 -1.78 -0.84 7.54
C LEU A 207 -0.61 -0.10 6.88
N PHE A 208 -0.73 1.20 6.61
CA PHE A 208 0.33 1.99 5.96
C PHE A 208 1.55 2.24 6.85
N GLU A 209 1.41 2.20 8.18
CA GLU A 209 2.55 2.24 9.09
C GLU A 209 3.14 0.86 9.39
N ALA A 210 2.58 -0.21 8.80
CA ALA A 210 2.96 -1.60 9.07
C ALA A 210 3.04 -1.90 10.58
N ARG A 211 2.05 -1.41 11.34
CA ARG A 211 1.95 -1.57 12.80
C ARG A 211 1.33 -2.93 13.14
N LYS A 212 1.58 -3.38 14.37
CA LYS A 212 0.98 -4.61 14.90
C LYS A 212 -0.52 -4.39 15.12
N PRO A 213 -1.41 -5.20 14.52
CA PRO A 213 -2.84 -4.99 14.64
C PRO A 213 -3.39 -5.33 16.02
N LYS A 214 -4.45 -4.62 16.42
CA LYS A 214 -5.29 -5.02 17.56
C LYS A 214 -6.11 -6.26 17.16
N GLY A 215 -5.96 -7.38 17.89
CA GLY A 215 -6.59 -8.65 17.52
C GLY A 215 -5.88 -9.36 16.36
N GLN A 216 -4.58 -9.59 16.53
CA GLN A 216 -3.76 -10.27 15.54
C GLN A 216 -4.19 -11.72 15.32
N ALA A 217 -4.39 -12.09 14.07
CA ALA A 217 -4.55 -13.49 13.68
C ALA A 217 -3.20 -14.19 13.66
N VAL A 218 -3.17 -15.42 14.18
CA VAL A 218 -2.03 -16.32 14.06
C VAL A 218 -2.03 -16.92 12.66
N ILE A 219 -0.90 -16.78 11.97
CA ILE A 219 -0.69 -17.36 10.64
C ILE A 219 0.14 -18.63 10.73
N THR A 220 -0.07 -19.55 9.79
CA THR A 220 0.78 -20.75 9.66
C THR A 220 2.08 -20.40 8.94
N GLU A 221 3.21 -20.87 9.46
CA GLU A 221 4.53 -20.69 8.83
C GLU A 221 4.81 -21.72 7.74
N VAL A 222 4.09 -22.85 7.78
CA VAL A 222 4.29 -23.98 6.88
C VAL A 222 3.04 -24.28 6.07
N SER A 223 3.26 -24.79 4.86
CA SER A 223 2.19 -25.37 4.05
C SER A 223 2.02 -26.85 4.41
N GLY A 224 0.78 -27.29 4.55
CA GLY A 224 0.44 -28.69 4.76
C GLY A 224 -0.96 -28.89 5.33
N LYS A 225 -1.16 -29.93 6.17
CA LYS A 225 -2.49 -30.33 6.67
C LYS A 225 -2.64 -30.09 8.16
N VAL A 226 -3.80 -29.60 8.58
CA VAL A 226 -4.16 -29.45 9.99
C VAL A 226 -4.42 -30.83 10.61
N LYS A 227 -3.55 -31.28 11.51
CA LYS A 227 -3.61 -32.62 12.16
C LYS A 227 -4.64 -32.65 13.28
N SER A 228 -4.52 -31.74 14.24
CA SER A 228 -5.38 -31.68 15.42
C SER A 228 -5.60 -30.24 15.86
N ILE A 229 -6.77 -30.02 16.47
CA ILE A 229 -7.14 -28.80 17.16
C ILE A 229 -7.47 -29.25 18.58
N GLU A 230 -6.58 -28.94 19.51
CA GLU A 230 -6.74 -29.25 20.93
C GLU A 230 -7.22 -28.01 21.66
N ASN A 231 -8.08 -28.17 22.68
CA ASN A 231 -8.57 -27.07 23.50
C ASN A 231 -8.15 -27.28 24.96
N PRO A 232 -6.88 -27.04 25.32
CA PRO A 232 -6.50 -26.90 26.73
C PRO A 232 -7.25 -25.73 27.37
N LYS A 233 -7.47 -25.76 28.69
CA LYS A 233 -8.19 -24.70 29.43
C LYS A 233 -7.66 -23.27 29.21
N THR A 234 -6.45 -23.13 28.66
CA THR A 234 -5.76 -21.87 28.39
C THR A 234 -5.84 -21.39 26.94
N GLY A 235 -6.54 -22.08 26.02
CA GLY A 235 -6.67 -21.66 24.62
C GLY A 235 -6.77 -22.82 23.63
N PHE A 236 -6.66 -22.53 22.33
CA PHE A 236 -6.62 -23.55 21.29
C PHE A 236 -5.18 -23.82 20.84
N ILE A 237 -4.81 -25.08 20.65
CA ILE A 237 -3.54 -25.47 20.02
C ILE A 237 -3.87 -26.11 18.68
N VAL A 238 -3.44 -25.46 17.59
CA VAL A 238 -3.59 -25.99 16.23
C VAL A 238 -2.25 -26.60 15.82
N THR A 239 -2.25 -27.89 15.50
CA THR A 239 -1.06 -28.60 15.01
C THR A 239 -1.14 -28.77 13.50
N VAL A 240 -0.16 -28.25 12.77
CA VAL A 240 -0.03 -28.35 11.31
C VAL A 240 1.12 -29.29 10.98
N LEU A 241 0.86 -30.28 10.12
CA LEU A 241 1.88 -31.16 9.54
C LEU A 241 2.42 -30.52 8.27
N SER A 242 3.74 -30.31 8.18
CA SER A 242 4.35 -29.73 6.98
C SER A 242 4.46 -30.73 5.83
N ASP A 243 4.24 -30.28 4.60
CA ASP A 243 4.46 -31.10 3.39
C ASP A 243 5.95 -31.34 3.08
N GLN A 244 6.86 -30.49 3.59
CA GLN A 244 8.29 -30.68 3.42
C GLN A 244 8.82 -31.76 4.36
N MET A 245 9.25 -32.88 3.78
CA MET A 245 9.95 -33.94 4.50
C MET A 245 11.42 -33.54 4.72
N LYS A 246 11.82 -33.37 5.98
CA LYS A 246 13.22 -33.44 6.40
C LYS A 246 13.37 -34.76 7.16
N ASP A 247 14.31 -35.60 6.74
CA ASP A 247 14.61 -36.90 7.37
C ASP A 247 13.46 -37.92 7.41
N GLY A 248 12.55 -37.89 6.43
CA GLY A 248 11.53 -38.93 6.24
C GLY A 248 10.28 -38.82 7.13
N GLU A 249 10.22 -37.86 8.07
CA GLU A 249 9.03 -37.58 8.87
C GLU A 249 8.49 -36.15 8.64
N PRO A 250 7.17 -35.96 8.53
CA PRO A 250 6.57 -34.63 8.45
C PRO A 250 6.71 -33.91 9.80
N LYS A 251 7.31 -32.72 9.78
CA LYS A 251 7.54 -31.93 11.00
C LYS A 251 6.23 -31.31 11.48
N GLU A 252 5.95 -31.45 12.77
CA GLU A 252 4.76 -30.87 13.41
C GLU A 252 5.05 -29.47 13.94
N TYR A 253 4.23 -28.50 13.51
CA TYR A 253 4.25 -27.13 14.02
C TYR A 253 3.01 -26.88 14.86
N LYS A 254 3.21 -26.43 16.10
CA LYS A 254 2.13 -26.15 17.05
C LYS A 254 1.95 -24.64 17.20
N TYR A 255 0.73 -24.17 16.95
CA TYR A 255 0.34 -22.77 17.09
C TYR A 255 -0.62 -22.62 18.27
N ALA A 256 -0.23 -21.81 19.25
CA ALA A 256 -1.08 -21.49 20.40
C ALA A 256 -1.95 -20.27 20.08
N LEU A 257 -3.24 -20.38 20.34
CA LEU A 257 -4.24 -19.33 20.16
C LEU A 257 -4.97 -19.07 21.46
N ASP A 258 -5.36 -17.81 21.68
CA ASP A 258 -6.12 -17.40 22.85
C ASP A 258 -7.50 -18.08 22.91
N SER A 259 -8.04 -18.23 24.12
CA SER A 259 -9.35 -18.86 24.34
C SER A 259 -10.53 -18.09 23.73
N SER A 260 -10.37 -16.78 23.52
CA SER A 260 -11.36 -15.92 22.86
C SER A 260 -11.27 -15.96 21.33
N ALA A 261 -10.27 -16.63 20.76
CA ALA A 261 -10.05 -16.66 19.32
C ALA A 261 -11.09 -17.56 18.61
N GLN A 262 -11.75 -17.01 17.58
CA GLN A 262 -12.63 -17.79 16.72
C GLN A 262 -11.82 -18.47 15.61
N LEU A 263 -11.78 -19.80 15.59
CA LEU A 263 -11.05 -20.57 14.57
C LEU A 263 -11.76 -20.53 13.20
N ILE A 264 -10.97 -20.42 12.14
CA ILE A 264 -11.43 -20.50 10.74
C ILE A 264 -11.20 -21.91 10.17
N VAL A 265 -10.09 -22.53 10.57
CA VAL A 265 -9.62 -23.80 10.00
C VAL A 265 -10.32 -25.01 10.62
N LYS A 266 -10.51 -26.07 9.81
CA LYS A 266 -11.06 -27.36 10.24
C LYS A 266 -9.97 -28.45 10.25
N LYS A 267 -10.18 -29.51 11.04
CA LYS A 267 -9.30 -30.69 11.04
C LYS A 267 -9.25 -31.30 9.62
N ASN A 268 -8.05 -31.70 9.18
CA ASN A 268 -7.72 -32.19 7.84
C ASN A 268 -7.82 -31.15 6.70
N GLN A 269 -8.01 -29.86 7.00
CA GLN A 269 -7.94 -28.81 5.98
C GLN A 269 -6.49 -28.61 5.51
N LEU A 270 -6.33 -28.41 4.20
CA LEU A 270 -5.07 -27.97 3.59
C LEU A 270 -4.90 -26.47 3.83
N VAL A 271 -3.74 -26.09 4.35
CA VAL A 271 -3.34 -24.71 4.62
C VAL A 271 -2.03 -24.41 3.91
N LYS A 272 -1.89 -23.21 3.37
CA LYS A 272 -0.65 -22.70 2.79
C LYS A 272 0.06 -21.80 3.80
N ALA A 273 1.38 -21.68 3.67
CA ALA A 273 2.18 -20.76 4.44
C ALA A 273 1.63 -19.32 4.29
N GLY A 274 1.31 -18.67 5.42
CA GLY A 274 0.69 -17.35 5.49
C GLY A 274 -0.83 -17.35 5.71
N ASP A 275 -1.50 -18.50 5.65
CA ASP A 275 -2.94 -18.59 5.88
C ASP A 275 -3.30 -18.33 7.35
N ARG A 276 -4.48 -17.70 7.56
CA ARG A 276 -5.01 -17.35 8.89
C ARG A 276 -5.62 -18.57 9.57
N LEU A 277 -5.26 -18.81 10.83
CA LEU A 277 -5.84 -19.91 11.64
C LEU A 277 -7.10 -19.47 12.39
N ASN A 278 -7.14 -18.22 12.87
CA ASN A 278 -8.27 -17.59 13.54
C ASN A 278 -8.72 -16.32 12.84
N LYS A 279 -9.94 -15.88 13.17
CA LYS A 279 -10.45 -14.56 12.79
C LYS A 279 -9.61 -13.48 13.43
N GLY A 280 -9.23 -12.51 12.62
CA GLY A 280 -8.40 -11.39 13.03
C GLY A 280 -7.61 -10.83 11.86
N SER A 281 -6.79 -9.85 12.19
CA SER A 281 -5.95 -9.14 11.22
C SER A 281 -4.57 -9.76 11.17
N ILE A 282 -4.02 -9.94 9.97
CA ILE A 282 -2.63 -10.40 9.82
C ILE A 282 -1.69 -9.23 10.07
N HIS A 283 -0.59 -9.49 10.77
CA HIS A 283 0.53 -8.55 10.87
C HIS A 283 1.40 -8.62 9.59
N PRO A 284 1.51 -7.53 8.80
CA PRO A 284 2.18 -7.57 7.50
C PRO A 284 3.66 -8.01 7.55
N LYS A 285 4.38 -7.70 8.65
CA LYS A 285 5.79 -8.10 8.78
C LYS A 285 5.98 -9.59 9.04
N GLU A 286 5.04 -10.22 9.73
CA GLU A 286 5.05 -11.68 9.90
C GLU A 286 4.70 -12.37 8.59
N LEU A 287 3.70 -11.83 7.88
CA LEU A 287 3.34 -12.32 6.55
C LEU A 287 4.53 -12.26 5.58
N LEU A 288 5.33 -11.19 5.62
CA LEU A 288 6.53 -11.06 4.79
C LEU A 288 7.60 -12.12 5.09
N ARG A 289 7.73 -12.54 6.35
CA ARG A 289 8.70 -13.56 6.75
C ARG A 289 8.33 -14.95 6.25
N VAL A 290 7.03 -15.23 6.17
CA VAL A 290 6.49 -16.56 5.89
C VAL A 290 6.17 -16.76 4.41
N SER A 291 5.64 -15.73 3.76
CA SER A 291 5.11 -15.82 2.39
C SER A 291 6.07 -15.15 1.38
N SER A 292 5.63 -14.10 0.70
CA SER A 292 6.41 -13.36 -0.28
C SER A 292 6.08 -11.87 -0.23
N ALA A 293 6.93 -11.03 -0.82
CA ALA A 293 6.65 -9.61 -0.96
C ALA A 293 5.35 -9.37 -1.74
N GLU A 294 5.11 -10.13 -2.82
CA GLU A 294 3.90 -10.03 -3.64
C GLU A 294 2.62 -10.35 -2.84
N ALA A 295 2.67 -11.39 -1.98
CA ALA A 295 1.55 -11.75 -1.12
C ALA A 295 1.23 -10.64 -0.09
N VAL A 296 2.25 -10.03 0.49
CA VAL A 296 2.08 -8.89 1.42
C VAL A 296 1.52 -7.68 0.71
N GLN A 297 1.99 -7.37 -0.49
CA GLN A 297 1.48 -6.25 -1.29
C GLN A 297 0.00 -6.45 -1.63
N LYS A 298 -0.38 -7.65 -2.13
CA LYS A 298 -1.78 -8.01 -2.42
C LYS A 298 -2.64 -7.90 -1.16
N TYR A 299 -2.16 -8.41 -0.02
CA TYR A 299 -2.87 -8.31 1.25
C TYR A 299 -3.13 -6.87 1.68
N ILE A 300 -2.13 -5.98 1.61
CA ILE A 300 -2.32 -4.57 2.00
C ILE A 300 -3.31 -3.87 1.07
N VAL A 301 -3.22 -4.09 -0.25
CA VAL A 301 -4.16 -3.52 -1.23
C VAL A 301 -5.59 -3.97 -0.93
N GLU A 302 -5.81 -5.27 -0.71
CA GLU A 302 -7.14 -5.82 -0.44
C GLU A 302 -7.74 -5.34 0.88
N GLU A 303 -6.95 -5.28 1.96
CA GLU A 303 -7.45 -4.82 3.26
C GLU A 303 -7.76 -3.32 3.25
N VAL A 304 -6.93 -2.49 2.62
CA VAL A 304 -7.22 -1.05 2.47
C VAL A 304 -8.47 -0.85 1.62
N GLN A 305 -8.60 -1.58 0.51
CA GLN A 305 -9.76 -1.50 -0.37
C GLN A 305 -11.06 -1.92 0.34
N LYS A 306 -11.03 -2.99 1.16
CA LYS A 306 -12.16 -3.40 1.99
C LYS A 306 -12.60 -2.30 2.95
N VAL A 307 -11.65 -1.61 3.59
CA VAL A 307 -11.98 -0.50 4.51
C VAL A 307 -12.67 0.63 3.76
N TYR A 308 -12.13 1.13 2.65
CA TYR A 308 -12.77 2.21 1.89
C TYR A 308 -14.15 1.82 1.34
N ARG A 309 -14.28 0.60 0.80
CA ARG A 309 -15.56 0.08 0.28
C ARG A 309 -16.60 -0.11 1.37
N SER A 310 -16.21 -0.55 2.57
CA SER A 310 -17.12 -0.64 3.73
C SER A 310 -17.72 0.71 4.13
N GLN A 311 -17.05 1.80 3.78
CA GLN A 311 -17.48 3.16 4.05
C GLN A 311 -18.16 3.82 2.83
N GLY A 312 -18.42 3.07 1.76
CA GLY A 312 -19.06 3.56 0.54
C GLY A 312 -18.17 4.48 -0.30
N VAL A 313 -16.84 4.39 -0.16
CA VAL A 313 -15.89 5.13 -0.99
C VAL A 313 -15.23 4.18 -1.99
N GLU A 314 -15.27 4.54 -3.27
CA GLU A 314 -14.64 3.78 -4.34
C GLU A 314 -13.28 4.41 -4.69
N ILE A 315 -12.21 3.64 -4.51
CA ILE A 315 -10.84 4.03 -4.88
C ILE A 315 -10.29 3.00 -5.86
N GLY A 316 -9.52 3.45 -6.84
CA GLY A 316 -8.81 2.54 -7.75
C GLY A 316 -7.59 1.90 -7.09
N ASP A 317 -7.43 0.58 -7.23
CA ASP A 317 -6.30 -0.19 -6.68
C ASP A 317 -4.93 0.41 -7.02
N LYS A 318 -4.79 1.06 -8.19
CA LYS A 318 -3.54 1.69 -8.65
C LYS A 318 -2.97 2.72 -7.69
N HIS A 319 -3.83 3.46 -6.99
CA HIS A 319 -3.38 4.47 -6.05
C HIS A 319 -2.76 3.81 -4.81
N ILE A 320 -3.39 2.74 -4.31
CA ILE A 320 -2.89 1.99 -3.16
C ILE A 320 -1.61 1.24 -3.54
N GLU A 321 -1.55 0.64 -4.73
CA GLU A 321 -0.36 -0.03 -5.24
C GLU A 321 0.88 0.88 -5.28
N ILE A 322 0.72 2.16 -5.66
CA ILE A 322 1.83 3.12 -5.67
C ILE A 322 2.41 3.28 -4.26
N ILE A 323 1.56 3.47 -3.25
CA ILE A 323 2.01 3.63 -1.85
C ILE A 323 2.67 2.34 -1.35
N VAL A 324 2.02 1.19 -1.60
CA VAL A 324 2.52 -0.13 -1.19
C VAL A 324 3.86 -0.48 -1.84
N ARG A 325 4.08 -0.04 -3.09
CA ARG A 325 5.39 -0.18 -3.75
C ARG A 325 6.48 0.60 -3.02
N GLN A 326 6.18 1.81 -2.55
CA GLN A 326 7.17 2.61 -1.81
C GLN A 326 7.49 2.02 -0.43
N MET A 327 6.53 1.36 0.22
CA MET A 327 6.76 0.68 1.51
C MET A 327 7.77 -0.48 1.44
N LEU A 328 7.99 -1.07 0.25
CA LEU A 328 8.88 -2.21 0.01
C LEU A 328 10.10 -1.85 -0.85
N ARG A 329 10.47 -0.57 -0.95
CA ARG A 329 11.55 -0.10 -1.85
C ARG A 329 12.97 -0.49 -1.39
N LYS A 330 13.16 -0.91 -0.13
CA LYS A 330 14.47 -1.23 0.45
C LYS A 330 14.63 -2.76 0.68
N ILE A 331 15.86 -3.22 0.50
CA ILE A 331 16.30 -4.60 0.74
C ILE A 331 17.42 -4.57 1.79
N THR A 332 17.36 -5.47 2.76
CA THR A 332 18.47 -5.73 3.69
C THR A 332 19.37 -6.81 3.11
N ILE A 333 20.66 -6.57 3.01
CA ILE A 333 21.63 -7.55 2.50
C ILE A 333 21.94 -8.60 3.57
N ILE A 334 21.83 -9.88 3.22
CA ILE A 334 22.19 -11.01 4.10
C ILE A 334 23.59 -11.49 3.77
N TYR A 335 23.86 -11.70 2.47
CA TYR A 335 25.15 -12.12 1.96
C TYR A 335 25.61 -11.15 0.88
N GLU A 336 26.83 -10.66 1.00
CA GLU A 336 27.45 -9.71 0.07
C GLU A 336 27.83 -10.34 -1.28
N GLY A 337 28.12 -11.64 -1.29
CA GLY A 337 28.75 -12.29 -2.45
C GLY A 337 30.09 -11.63 -2.77
N ASP A 338 30.36 -11.38 -4.05
CA ASP A 338 31.54 -10.63 -4.50
C ASP A 338 31.14 -9.20 -4.94
N THR A 339 30.01 -8.66 -4.43
CA THR A 339 29.56 -7.31 -4.73
C THR A 339 30.15 -6.28 -3.74
N GLU A 340 29.98 -4.99 -4.02
CA GLU A 340 30.36 -3.88 -3.14
C GLU A 340 29.40 -3.69 -1.95
N LEU A 341 28.33 -4.48 -1.86
CA LEU A 341 27.28 -4.32 -0.86
C LEU A 341 27.70 -4.95 0.47
N LEU A 342 27.45 -4.24 1.58
CA LEU A 342 27.80 -4.74 2.91
C LEU A 342 26.65 -5.53 3.56
N PRO A 343 26.94 -6.65 4.26
CA PRO A 343 25.92 -7.38 5.02
C PRO A 343 25.28 -6.51 6.10
N GLY A 344 23.96 -6.63 6.24
CA GLY A 344 23.16 -5.83 7.16
C GLY A 344 22.88 -4.39 6.69
N SER A 345 23.50 -3.93 5.60
CA SER A 345 23.17 -2.65 5.00
C SER A 345 21.79 -2.69 4.33
N LYS A 346 21.12 -1.54 4.33
CA LYS A 346 19.81 -1.34 3.69
C LYS A 346 20.03 -0.53 2.42
N VAL A 347 19.77 -1.15 1.29
CA VAL A 347 19.96 -0.53 -0.03
C VAL A 347 18.66 -0.51 -0.80
N SER A 348 18.55 0.37 -1.79
CA SER A 348 17.38 0.37 -2.67
C SER A 348 17.35 -0.88 -3.55
N ILE A 349 16.15 -1.29 -3.97
CA ILE A 349 16.00 -2.39 -4.95
C ILE A 349 16.76 -2.09 -6.25
N ALA A 350 16.81 -0.82 -6.67
CA ALA A 350 17.49 -0.41 -7.89
C ALA A 350 19.00 -0.62 -7.79
N GLU A 351 19.63 -0.16 -6.71
CA GLU A 351 21.05 -0.36 -6.43
C GLU A 351 21.38 -1.85 -6.31
N PHE A 352 20.57 -2.61 -5.58
CA PHE A 352 20.74 -4.06 -5.44
C PHE A 352 20.69 -4.78 -6.79
N LYS A 353 19.70 -4.46 -7.64
CA LYS A 353 19.58 -5.02 -8.99
C LYS A 353 20.78 -4.63 -9.86
N ALA A 354 21.25 -3.38 -9.77
CA ALA A 354 22.39 -2.90 -10.55
C ALA A 354 23.70 -3.59 -10.14
N ALA A 355 23.96 -3.70 -8.83
CA ALA A 355 25.13 -4.40 -8.29
C ALA A 355 25.15 -5.88 -8.70
N ASN A 356 24.02 -6.58 -8.55
CA ASN A 356 23.91 -7.98 -8.96
C ASN A 356 24.02 -8.17 -10.48
N LYS A 357 23.51 -7.24 -11.29
CA LYS A 357 23.68 -7.30 -12.74
C LYS A 357 25.15 -7.18 -13.15
N LYS A 358 25.94 -6.33 -12.47
CA LYS A 358 27.39 -6.21 -12.67
C LYS A 358 28.12 -7.50 -12.27
N ALA A 359 27.84 -8.03 -11.08
CA ALA A 359 28.45 -9.28 -10.61
C ALA A 359 28.10 -10.47 -11.53
N TYR A 360 26.86 -10.54 -12.02
CA TYR A 360 26.43 -11.56 -12.97
C TYR A 360 27.21 -11.49 -14.29
N ALA A 361 27.39 -10.29 -14.85
CA ALA A 361 28.17 -10.09 -16.08
C ALA A 361 29.63 -10.56 -15.91
N ASN A 362 30.19 -10.38 -14.72
CA ASN A 362 31.55 -10.81 -14.37
C ASN A 362 31.64 -12.27 -13.91
N ARG A 363 30.54 -13.04 -13.94
CA ARG A 363 30.45 -14.43 -13.44
C ARG A 363 30.87 -14.60 -11.97
N GLN A 364 30.60 -13.58 -11.16
CA GLN A 364 30.91 -13.53 -9.74
C GLN A 364 29.71 -13.98 -8.89
N ARG A 365 29.95 -14.20 -7.59
CA ARG A 365 28.88 -14.55 -6.64
C ARG A 365 27.97 -13.35 -6.40
N LEU A 366 26.67 -13.58 -6.55
CA LEU A 366 25.64 -12.55 -6.38
C LEU A 366 25.39 -12.26 -4.89
N ALA A 367 25.01 -11.03 -4.58
CA ALA A 367 24.50 -10.67 -3.28
C ALA A 367 23.09 -11.23 -3.08
N VAL A 368 22.81 -11.70 -1.87
CA VAL A 368 21.49 -12.17 -1.45
C VAL A 368 20.95 -11.19 -0.41
N GLY A 369 19.74 -10.69 -0.66
CA GLY A 369 19.06 -9.77 0.25
C GLY A 369 17.62 -10.18 0.49
N GLN A 370 17.07 -9.73 1.62
CA GLN A 370 15.68 -9.91 2.00
C GLN A 370 14.92 -8.57 1.92
N PRO A 371 13.73 -8.52 1.30
CA PRO A 371 12.91 -7.31 1.26
C PRO A 371 12.53 -6.87 2.67
N GLU A 372 12.50 -5.55 2.89
CA GLU A 372 12.08 -4.98 4.17
C GLU A 372 10.79 -4.16 3.97
N LEU A 373 9.76 -4.46 4.77
CA LEU A 373 8.55 -3.66 4.83
C LEU A 373 8.70 -2.54 5.84
N LEU A 374 8.71 -1.30 5.34
CA LEU A 374 8.74 -0.08 6.13
C LEU A 374 7.36 0.57 6.14
N GLY A 375 6.99 1.19 7.27
CA GLY A 375 5.83 2.08 7.32
C GLY A 375 6.13 3.37 6.56
N ILE A 376 5.08 4.04 6.05
CA ILE A 376 5.22 5.25 5.22
C ILE A 376 6.10 6.34 5.88
N THR A 377 5.99 6.55 7.21
CA THR A 377 6.81 7.55 7.92
C THR A 377 8.30 7.21 7.86
N ARG A 378 8.66 5.92 8.03
CA ARG A 378 10.06 5.48 7.95
C ARG A 378 10.56 5.42 6.52
N ALA A 379 9.71 5.08 5.57
CA ALA A 379 10.05 5.05 4.15
C ALA A 379 10.40 6.47 3.65
N SER A 380 9.64 7.50 4.04
CA SER A 380 9.93 8.90 3.68
C SER A 380 11.24 9.43 4.27
N LEU A 381 11.59 9.05 5.50
CA LEU A 381 12.86 9.43 6.14
C LEU A 381 14.09 8.78 5.47
N GLN A 382 13.89 7.66 4.76
CA GLN A 382 14.94 6.92 4.07
C GLN A 382 14.91 7.15 2.55
N SER A 383 14.42 8.31 2.12
CA SER A 383 14.56 8.76 0.73
C SER A 383 16.04 8.94 0.36
N ASP A 384 16.32 8.80 -0.92
CA ASP A 384 17.68 8.91 -1.46
C ASP A 384 18.13 10.39 -1.51
N SER A 385 17.18 11.34 -1.64
CA SER A 385 17.43 12.78 -1.48
C SER A 385 17.45 13.20 -0.01
N PHE A 386 18.54 13.82 0.42
CA PHE A 386 18.63 14.38 1.76
C PHE A 386 17.84 15.69 1.91
N LEU A 387 17.68 16.49 0.83
CA LEU A 387 16.87 17.71 0.86
C LEU A 387 15.38 17.38 1.06
N SER A 388 14.88 16.38 0.33
CA SER A 388 13.51 15.91 0.48
C SER A 388 13.27 15.33 1.87
N ALA A 389 14.18 14.47 2.35
CA ALA A 389 14.08 13.87 3.67
C ALA A 389 14.13 14.93 4.80
N ALA A 390 15.02 15.92 4.70
CA ALA A 390 15.21 16.98 5.70
C ALA A 390 13.97 17.88 5.89
N SER A 391 13.16 18.03 4.84
CA SER A 391 11.92 18.82 4.89
C SER A 391 10.75 18.14 5.63
N PHE A 392 10.83 16.82 5.84
CA PHE A 392 9.76 16.06 6.46
C PHE A 392 9.82 16.11 7.99
N GLN A 393 10.83 15.44 8.58
CA GLN A 393 11.07 15.31 10.02
C GLN A 393 12.57 15.08 10.31
N GLU A 394 13.00 15.26 11.56
CA GLU A 394 14.39 15.00 12.02
C GLU A 394 15.48 15.74 11.21
N THR A 395 15.22 16.98 10.80
CA THR A 395 16.09 17.80 9.93
C THR A 395 17.55 17.84 10.37
N THR A 396 17.82 18.06 11.65
CA THR A 396 19.20 18.15 12.20
C THR A 396 19.97 16.84 12.00
N ARG A 397 19.33 15.71 12.25
CA ARG A 397 19.94 14.38 12.09
C ARG A 397 20.27 14.10 10.63
N ILE A 398 19.35 14.42 9.72
CA ILE A 398 19.49 14.17 8.28
C ILE A 398 20.62 15.02 7.70
N LEU A 399 20.67 16.31 8.03
CA LEU A 399 21.73 17.20 7.55
C LEU A 399 23.11 16.82 8.11
N THR A 400 23.17 16.39 9.38
CA THR A 400 24.42 15.91 9.98
C THR A 400 24.92 14.65 9.28
N ASP A 401 24.03 13.68 9.02
CA ASP A 401 24.37 12.46 8.28
C ASP A 401 24.85 12.76 6.86
N ALA A 402 24.16 13.67 6.16
CA ALA A 402 24.54 14.09 4.81
C ALA A 402 25.91 14.80 4.79
N ALA A 403 26.19 15.65 5.78
CA ALA A 403 27.47 16.34 5.91
C ALA A 403 28.63 15.38 6.22
N ILE A 404 28.43 14.39 7.11
CA ILE A 404 29.44 13.38 7.44
C ILE A 404 29.81 12.54 6.22
N HIS A 405 28.82 12.16 5.41
CA HIS A 405 29.03 11.32 4.22
C HIS A 405 29.38 12.13 2.95
N GLY A 406 29.34 13.47 3.00
CA GLY A 406 29.53 14.31 1.83
C GLY A 406 28.53 14.02 0.70
N LYS A 407 27.26 13.77 1.04
CA LYS A 407 26.24 13.37 0.05
C LYS A 407 25.97 14.49 -0.96
N THR A 408 25.80 14.10 -2.22
CA THR A 408 25.35 14.96 -3.31
C THR A 408 23.89 14.65 -3.66
N ASP A 409 23.07 15.68 -3.86
CA ASP A 409 21.67 15.52 -4.29
C ASP A 409 21.57 15.74 -5.80
N GLU A 410 20.95 14.80 -6.51
CA GLU A 410 20.78 14.84 -7.97
C GLU A 410 19.46 15.50 -8.41
N LEU A 411 18.59 15.91 -7.46
CA LEU A 411 17.35 16.66 -7.73
C LEU A 411 16.36 15.95 -8.68
N HIS A 412 16.24 14.62 -8.55
CA HIS A 412 15.29 13.84 -9.38
C HIS A 412 13.82 14.00 -8.96
N GLY A 413 13.56 14.37 -7.71
CA GLY A 413 12.22 14.44 -7.16
C GLY A 413 11.55 15.81 -7.37
N LEU A 414 10.28 15.90 -6.96
CA LEU A 414 9.52 17.14 -7.07
C LEU A 414 9.96 18.16 -6.01
N LYS A 415 10.26 17.67 -4.81
CA LYS A 415 10.40 18.52 -3.62
C LYS A 415 11.73 19.25 -3.57
N GLU A 416 12.81 18.60 -3.98
CA GLU A 416 14.12 19.23 -4.00
C GLU A 416 14.12 20.41 -4.98
N ASN A 417 13.49 20.23 -6.14
CA ASN A 417 13.33 21.30 -7.13
C ASN A 417 12.46 22.44 -6.62
N VAL A 418 11.35 22.16 -5.91
CA VAL A 418 10.55 23.20 -5.27
C VAL A 418 11.34 23.97 -4.20
N ILE A 419 12.16 23.28 -3.39
CA ILE A 419 12.98 23.90 -2.34
C ILE A 419 14.02 24.86 -2.94
N ILE A 420 14.65 24.47 -4.05
CA ILE A 420 15.70 25.26 -4.70
C ILE A 420 15.12 26.36 -5.62
N GLY A 421 13.82 26.29 -5.93
CA GLY A 421 13.16 27.20 -6.88
C GLY A 421 13.40 26.82 -8.35
N GLY A 422 13.71 25.56 -8.62
CA GLY A 422 13.82 24.98 -9.97
C GLY A 422 12.47 24.52 -10.53
N LEU A 423 12.47 24.12 -11.79
CA LEU A 423 11.30 23.49 -12.43
C LEU A 423 11.11 22.07 -11.87
N ILE A 424 9.87 21.70 -11.55
CA ILE A 424 9.56 20.34 -11.12
C ILE A 424 9.71 19.35 -12.30
N PRO A 425 10.32 18.17 -12.11
CA PRO A 425 10.52 17.16 -13.16
C PRO A 425 9.25 16.37 -13.49
N ALA A 426 8.11 17.06 -13.63
CA ALA A 426 6.82 16.49 -13.99
C ALA A 426 6.02 17.44 -14.89
N GLY A 427 5.09 16.87 -15.67
CA GLY A 427 4.26 17.60 -16.62
C GLY A 427 5.09 18.39 -17.63
N THR A 428 4.87 19.70 -17.70
CA THR A 428 5.59 20.60 -18.60
C THR A 428 7.05 20.82 -18.20
N GLY A 429 7.43 20.48 -16.97
CA GLY A 429 8.78 20.62 -16.45
C GLY A 429 9.68 19.42 -16.70
N ILE A 430 9.24 18.40 -17.45
CA ILE A 430 10.15 17.35 -17.93
C ILE A 430 11.19 18.00 -18.84
N LEU A 431 12.40 18.14 -18.31
CA LEU A 431 13.54 18.55 -19.08
C LEU A 431 13.84 17.44 -20.10
N LYS A 432 13.68 17.74 -21.39
CA LYS A 432 14.17 16.87 -22.47
C LYS A 432 15.70 16.77 -22.47
N GLU A 433 16.38 17.72 -21.81
CA GLU A 433 17.82 17.85 -21.78
C GLU A 433 18.38 17.62 -20.37
N LYS A 434 19.52 16.94 -20.28
CA LYS A 434 20.18 16.55 -19.01
C LYS A 434 20.85 17.71 -18.26
N PHE A 435 20.99 18.87 -18.90
CA PHE A 435 21.72 20.01 -18.33
C PHE A 435 20.87 21.27 -18.47
N PHE A 436 20.55 21.88 -17.33
CA PHE A 436 19.94 23.21 -17.30
C PHE A 436 21.04 24.21 -16.99
N HIS A 437 21.41 25.02 -17.98
CA HIS A 437 22.30 26.15 -17.75
C HIS A 437 21.49 27.27 -17.08
N TYR A 438 21.70 27.46 -15.78
CA TYR A 438 21.28 28.70 -15.14
C TYR A 438 22.02 29.86 -15.82
N GLU A 439 21.28 30.81 -16.39
CA GLU A 439 21.85 32.11 -16.71
C GLU A 439 22.38 32.68 -15.39
N LYS A 440 23.71 32.79 -15.28
CA LYS A 440 24.31 33.51 -14.16
C LYS A 440 23.69 34.91 -14.18
N PRO A 441 23.16 35.41 -13.05
CA PRO A 441 22.82 36.81 -12.99
C PRO A 441 24.07 37.60 -13.37
N LEU A 442 23.91 38.54 -14.31
CA LEU A 442 24.92 39.53 -14.60
C LEU A 442 25.11 40.31 -13.29
N LEU A 443 26.13 39.92 -12.52
CA LEU A 443 26.66 40.79 -11.48
C LEU A 443 27.31 41.92 -12.24
N ASP A 444 26.75 43.13 -12.11
CA ASP A 444 27.43 44.33 -12.56
C ASP A 444 28.79 44.38 -11.86
N GLU A 445 29.87 44.60 -12.63
CA GLU A 445 31.25 44.59 -12.12
C GLU A 445 31.47 45.59 -10.96
N GLU A 446 30.56 46.53 -10.73
CA GLU A 446 30.61 47.50 -9.63
C GLU A 446 30.33 46.90 -8.24
N GLU A 447 29.70 45.73 -8.11
CA GLU A 447 29.48 45.08 -6.79
C GLU A 447 30.62 44.14 -6.36
N LEU A 448 31.57 43.83 -7.25
CA LEU A 448 32.71 42.95 -6.94
C LEU A 448 33.87 43.67 -6.24
N ASP A 449 33.92 45.00 -6.27
CA ASP A 449 34.95 45.80 -5.60
C ASP A 449 34.61 46.20 -4.14
N LEU A 450 33.49 45.69 -3.59
CA LEU A 450 33.02 46.02 -2.23
C LEU A 450 32.99 44.84 -1.23
N VAL A 451 33.64 43.71 -1.54
CA VAL A 451 33.81 42.57 -0.61
C VAL A 451 35.24 42.41 -0.13
#